data_AF-A0A940QV27-F1
#
_entry.id   AF-A0A940QV27-F1
#
_cell.length_a   1.000
_cell.length_b   1.000
_cell.length_c   1.000
_cell.angle_alpha   90.00
_cell.angle_beta   90.00
_cell.angle_gamma   90.00
#
_symmetry.space_group_name_H-M   'P 1'
#
loop_
_entity.id
_entity.type
_entity.pdbx_description
1 polymer ?
#
loop_
_entity_poly.entity_id
_entity_poly.type
_entity_poly.pdbx_seq_one_letter_code
_entity_poly.pdbx_strand_id
1 'polypeptide(L)'
;MKKGAFIVGVLLFSMVFGAGCAYRYYLGMHGPSIRLHPEAHQSVREDGECLSCHHPDRDPKGPPTTHPNFVGCFKCHNDEV
;
A
#
# COMPACT_ATOMS: atom_id res chain seq x y z
N MET A 1 15.30 30.84 14.20
CA MET A 1 14.15 29.97 14.53
C MET A 1 14.16 29.66 16.02
N LYS A 2 13.04 29.81 16.75
CA LYS A 2 12.99 29.50 18.19
C LYS A 2 13.27 28.00 18.37
N LYS A 3 14.20 27.61 19.26
CA LYS A 3 14.60 26.21 19.48
C LYS A 3 13.41 25.27 19.71
N GLY A 4 12.36 25.76 20.38
CA GLY A 4 11.10 25.03 20.57
C GLY A 4 10.35 24.73 19.26
N ALA A 5 10.32 25.67 18.31
CA ALA A 5 9.68 25.45 17.02
C ALA A 5 10.44 24.41 16.16
N PHE A 6 11.77 24.36 16.30
CA PHE A 6 12.59 23.35 15.62
C PHE A 6 12.34 21.94 16.19
N ILE A 7 12.30 21.80 17.52
CA ILE A 7 12.05 20.50 18.17
C ILE A 7 10.65 19.99 17.85
N VAL A 8 9.63 20.86 17.91
CA VAL A 8 8.25 20.50 17.53
C VAL A 8 8.19 20.08 16.05
N GLY A 9 8.89 20.78 15.17
CA GLY A 9 8.98 20.42 13.75
C GLY A 9 9.59 19.02 13.53
N VAL A 10 10.68 18.69 14.23
CA VAL A 10 11.32 17.37 14.13
C VAL A 10 10.42 16.26 14.66
N LEU A 11 9.73 16.47 15.78
CA LEU A 11 8.82 15.46 16.33
C LEU A 11 7.63 15.18 15.42
N LEU A 12 7.03 16.21 14.82
CA LEU A 12 5.93 16.05 13.87
C LEU A 12 6.39 15.33 12.59
N PHE A 13 7.56 15.68 12.07
CA PHE A 13 8.13 15.01 10.90
C PHE A 13 8.39 13.52 11.20
N SER A 14 9.04 13.21 12.32
CA SER A 14 9.30 11.82 12.73
C SER A 14 8.01 11.02 12.97
N MET A 15 6.93 11.65 13.46
CA MET A 15 5.65 10.98 13.65
C MET A 15 4.98 10.63 12.30
N VAL A 16 5.03 11.52 11.31
CA VAL A 16 4.46 11.28 9.98
C VAL A 16 5.23 10.21 9.21
N PHE A 17 6.57 10.23 9.28
CA PHE A 17 7.41 9.29 8.54
C PHE A 17 7.71 7.99 9.30
N GLY A 18 7.59 8.00 10.64
CA GLY A 18 7.81 6.86 11.52
C GLY A 18 6.55 6.06 11.86
N ALA A 19 5.36 6.61 11.61
CA ALA A 19 4.13 5.84 11.60
C ALA A 19 4.20 4.85 10.43
N GLY A 20 4.64 3.62 10.72
CA GLY A 20 5.05 2.61 9.73
C GLY A 20 3.96 2.18 8.75
N CYS A 21 4.22 1.08 8.03
CA CYS A 21 3.36 0.58 6.95
C CYS A 21 1.87 0.47 7.31
N ALA A 22 1.53 0.21 8.58
CA ALA A 22 0.15 0.17 9.07
C ALA A 22 -0.59 1.52 8.99
N TYR A 23 0.05 2.66 9.26
CA TYR A 23 -0.61 3.96 9.09
C TYR A 23 -0.76 4.33 7.61
N ARG A 24 0.17 3.86 6.78
CA ARG A 24 0.09 3.98 5.31
C ARG A 24 -1.07 3.16 4.75
N TYR A 25 -1.42 2.02 5.35
CA TYR A 25 -2.63 1.27 5.01
C TYR A 25 -3.90 2.10 5.23
N TYR A 26 -4.07 2.72 6.42
CA TYR A 26 -5.23 3.57 6.70
C TYR A 26 -5.32 4.82 5.82
N LEU A 27 -4.19 5.33 5.37
CA LEU A 27 -4.12 6.47 4.44
C LEU A 27 -4.25 6.05 2.96
N GLY A 28 -4.49 4.77 2.66
CA GLY A 28 -4.57 4.25 1.29
C GLY A 28 -3.26 4.30 0.52
N MET A 29 -2.14 4.50 1.21
CA MET A 29 -0.79 4.55 0.65
C MET A 29 -0.13 3.17 0.51
N HIS A 30 -0.73 2.11 1.06
CA HIS A 30 -0.28 0.73 0.91
C HIS A 30 -1.48 -0.24 0.90
N GLY A 31 -1.49 -1.21 0.00
CA GLY A 31 -2.59 -2.18 -0.12
C GLY A 31 -2.57 -3.26 0.97
N PRO A 32 -3.73 -3.80 1.38
CA PRO A 32 -3.82 -4.94 2.29
C PRO A 32 -3.35 -6.25 1.64
N SER A 33 -3.29 -7.32 2.44
CA SER A 33 -3.29 -8.70 1.95
C SER A 33 -4.57 -9.00 1.17
N ILE A 34 -4.46 -9.75 0.06
CA ILE A 34 -5.62 -10.26 -0.68
C ILE A 34 -6.47 -11.22 0.16
N ARG A 35 -5.90 -11.81 1.22
CA ARG A 35 -6.59 -12.74 2.12
C ARG A 35 -7.68 -12.08 2.96
N LEU A 36 -7.66 -10.75 3.11
CA LEU A 36 -8.74 -9.99 3.76
C LEU A 36 -9.98 -9.85 2.87
N HIS A 37 -9.84 -10.08 1.56
CA HIS A 37 -10.91 -9.90 0.56
C HIS A 37 -11.00 -11.12 -0.37
N PRO A 38 -11.23 -12.34 0.17
CA PRO A 38 -11.20 -13.57 -0.61
C PRO A 38 -12.27 -13.60 -1.70
N GLU A 39 -13.43 -13.00 -1.48
CA GLU A 39 -14.53 -12.91 -2.45
C GLU A 39 -14.11 -12.22 -3.76
N ALA A 40 -13.18 -11.27 -3.69
CA ALA A 40 -12.67 -10.52 -4.84
C ALA A 40 -11.41 -11.15 -5.47
N HIS A 41 -10.63 -11.94 -4.70
CA HIS A 41 -9.31 -12.41 -5.11
C HIS A 41 -9.16 -13.94 -5.18
N GLN A 42 -10.20 -14.71 -4.89
CA GLN A 42 -10.15 -16.20 -4.89
C GLN A 42 -9.70 -16.83 -6.21
N SER A 43 -9.86 -16.12 -7.34
CA SER A 43 -9.48 -16.60 -8.66
C SER A 43 -8.02 -16.34 -9.00
N VAL A 44 -7.34 -15.44 -8.29
CA VAL A 44 -5.98 -14.99 -8.62
C VAL A 44 -4.97 -16.05 -8.19
N ARG A 45 -4.17 -16.56 -9.13
CA ARG A 45 -3.17 -17.62 -8.86
C ARG A 45 -1.74 -17.20 -9.13
N GLU A 46 -1.54 -16.15 -9.91
CA GLU A 46 -0.22 -15.66 -10.30
C GLU A 46 -0.12 -14.14 -10.13
N ASP A 47 1.09 -13.64 -9.86
CA ASP A 47 1.35 -12.21 -9.64
C ASP A 47 0.93 -11.33 -10.82
N GLY A 48 1.07 -11.84 -12.05
CA GLY A 48 0.74 -11.11 -13.28
C GLY A 48 -0.75 -10.81 -13.43
N GLU A 49 -1.62 -11.62 -12.81
CA GLU A 49 -3.06 -11.44 -12.86
C GLU A 49 -3.51 -10.19 -12.10
N CYS A 50 -2.75 -9.73 -11.10
CA CYS A 50 -3.09 -8.56 -10.30
C CYS A 50 -3.25 -7.29 -11.18
N LEU A 51 -2.41 -7.14 -12.21
CA LEU A 51 -2.43 -5.98 -13.10
C LEU A 51 -3.65 -5.93 -14.03
N SER A 52 -4.37 -7.05 -14.20
CA SER A 52 -5.61 -7.09 -14.98
C SER A 52 -6.72 -6.23 -14.39
N CYS A 53 -6.71 -6.03 -13.05
CA CYS A 53 -7.63 -5.17 -12.34
C CYS A 53 -6.94 -3.94 -11.74
N HIS A 54 -5.71 -4.09 -11.23
CA HIS A 54 -4.92 -3.05 -10.58
C HIS A 54 -3.96 -2.33 -11.54
N HIS A 55 -4.43 -2.00 -12.74
CA HIS A 55 -3.63 -1.32 -13.75
C HIS A 55 -3.18 0.08 -13.26
N PRO A 56 -1.95 0.54 -13.57
CA PRO A 56 -1.48 1.86 -13.14
C PRO A 56 -2.35 3.02 -13.66
N ASP A 57 -2.96 2.86 -14.82
CA ASP A 57 -3.80 3.89 -15.46
C ASP A 57 -5.23 3.96 -14.89
N ARG A 58 -5.54 3.24 -13.80
CA ARG A 58 -6.87 3.25 -13.11
C ARG A 58 -8.03 2.70 -13.95
N ASP A 59 -7.75 1.82 -14.89
CA ASP A 59 -8.72 1.17 -15.78
C ASP A 59 -8.27 -0.30 -15.91
N PRO A 60 -9.02 -1.31 -15.42
CA PRO A 60 -10.45 -1.46 -15.71
C PRO A 60 -11.42 -1.64 -14.54
N LYS A 61 -10.98 -1.69 -13.26
CA LYS A 61 -11.91 -1.78 -12.10
C LYS A 61 -11.28 -1.64 -10.71
N GLY A 62 -10.02 -2.04 -10.54
CA GLY A 62 -9.34 -2.03 -9.24
C GLY A 62 -8.63 -0.70 -8.96
N PRO A 63 -8.29 -0.42 -7.68
CA PRO A 63 -7.36 0.66 -7.34
C PRO A 63 -6.05 0.48 -8.13
N PRO A 64 -5.45 1.56 -8.64
CA PRO A 64 -4.22 1.44 -9.41
C PRO A 64 -3.08 0.93 -8.53
N THR A 65 -2.19 0.12 -9.11
CA THR A 65 -0.92 -0.19 -8.47
C THR A 65 -0.06 1.08 -8.35
N THR A 66 0.63 1.24 -7.22
CA THR A 66 1.69 2.23 -7.06
C THR A 66 3.05 1.72 -7.56
N HIS A 67 3.11 0.47 -8.04
CA HIS A 67 4.31 -0.20 -8.55
C HIS A 67 4.04 -0.73 -9.97
N PRO A 68 3.95 0.13 -11.00
CA PRO A 68 3.56 -0.26 -12.37
C PRO A 68 4.45 -1.32 -13.01
N ASN A 69 5.73 -1.36 -12.61
CA ASN A 69 6.75 -2.25 -13.22
C ASN A 69 7.07 -3.47 -12.34
N PHE A 70 6.32 -3.70 -11.27
CA PHE A 70 6.58 -4.80 -10.33
C PHE A 70 5.52 -5.89 -10.48
N VAL A 71 5.96 -7.12 -10.70
CA VAL A 71 5.12 -8.30 -10.95
C VAL A 71 5.35 -9.41 -9.92
N GLY A 72 5.68 -9.04 -8.67
CA GLY A 72 5.87 -9.97 -7.54
C GLY A 72 4.93 -9.67 -6.37
N CYS A 73 3.68 -9.34 -6.67
CA CYS A 73 2.66 -8.84 -5.76
C CYS A 73 2.47 -9.69 -4.48
N PHE A 74 2.42 -11.01 -4.61
CA PHE A 74 2.22 -11.96 -3.52
C PHE A 74 3.34 -11.98 -2.48
N LYS A 75 4.53 -11.48 -2.82
CA LYS A 75 5.62 -11.34 -1.83
C LYS A 75 5.21 -10.44 -0.66
N CYS A 76 4.30 -9.50 -0.90
CA CYS A 76 3.83 -8.53 0.09
C CYS A 76 2.33 -8.62 0.35
N HIS A 77 1.53 -9.03 -0.64
CA HIS A 77 0.07 -8.96 -0.58
C HIS A 77 -0.62 -10.33 -0.46
N ASN A 78 0.12 -11.40 -0.12
CA ASN A 78 -0.47 -12.72 0.20
C ASN A 78 0.07 -13.24 1.55
N ASP A 79 0.29 -12.32 2.48
CA ASP A 79 0.71 -12.54 3.85
C ASP A 79 -0.42 -13.09 4.73
N GLU A 80 -0.04 -13.74 5.83
CA GLU A 80 -0.95 -14.19 6.88
C GLU A 80 -1.60 -12.99 7.58
N VAL A 81 -2.89 -13.13 7.91
CA VAL A 81 -3.76 -12.08 8.48
C VAL A 81 -4.43 -12.57 9.75
#